data_AF-A0AAD8U1V6-F1
#
_entry.id   AF-A0AAD8U1V6-F1
#
_cell.length_a   1.000
_cell.length_b   1.000
_cell.length_c   1.000
_cell.angle_alpha   90.00
_cell.angle_beta   90.00
_cell.angle_gamma   90.00
#
_symmetry.space_group_name_H-M   'P 1'
#
loop_
_entity.id
_entity.type
_entity.pdbx_description
1 polymer ?
#
loop_
_entity_poly.entity_id
_entity_poly.type
_entity_poly.pdbx_seq_one_letter_code
_entity_poly.pdbx_strand_id
1 'polypeptide(L)'
;MAITRASLLAILGCLCIFSSVLAARELNDDLSMVARHQDWMTKYGRVYKDAAEKAQRFEIFKTNVRFIDSFNAGGHKFSLSINQFADISNDEFRATKTNNFFFEMGYSPASAS
;
A
#
# COMPACT_ATOMS: atom_id res chain seq x y z
N MET A 1 -21.18 21.74 -37.14
CA MET A 1 -19.78 22.14 -36.93
C MET A 1 -18.92 20.90 -37.13
N ALA A 2 -18.10 20.83 -38.18
CA ALA A 2 -17.31 19.64 -38.50
C ALA A 2 -15.98 19.67 -37.73
N ILE A 3 -15.63 18.55 -37.07
CA ILE A 3 -14.32 18.40 -36.43
C ILE A 3 -13.28 18.28 -37.53
N THR A 4 -12.39 19.27 -37.63
CA THR A 4 -11.35 19.27 -38.67
C THR A 4 -10.25 18.26 -38.35
N ARG A 5 -9.50 17.81 -39.38
CA ARG A 5 -8.33 16.93 -39.18
C ARG A 5 -7.31 17.54 -38.20
N ALA A 6 -7.13 18.86 -38.24
CA ALA A 6 -6.29 19.56 -37.29
C ALA A 6 -6.81 19.46 -35.85
N SER A 7 -8.12 19.56 -35.65
CA SER A 7 -8.76 19.36 -34.35
C SER A 7 -8.60 17.92 -33.84
N LEU A 8 -8.71 16.92 -34.71
CA LEU A 8 -8.49 15.51 -34.35
C LEU A 8 -7.03 15.25 -33.93
N LEU A 9 -6.06 15.80 -34.68
CA LEU A 9 -4.64 15.68 -34.36
C LEU A 9 -4.30 16.38 -33.04
N ALA A 10 -4.89 17.55 -32.77
CA ALA A 10 -4.71 18.24 -31.50
C ALA A 10 -5.26 17.43 -30.31
N ILE A 11 -6.46 16.85 -30.44
CA ILE A 11 -7.06 16.01 -29.40
C ILE A 11 -6.20 14.76 -29.15
N LEU A 12 -5.75 14.07 -30.20
CA LEU A 12 -4.89 12.91 -30.08
C LEU A 12 -3.57 13.27 -29.39
N GLY A 13 -2.95 14.40 -29.77
CA GLY A 13 -1.75 14.92 -29.13
C GLY A 13 -1.97 15.19 -27.63
N CYS A 14 -3.07 15.84 -27.27
CA CYS A 14 -3.43 16.10 -25.87
C CYS A 14 -3.62 14.80 -25.07
N LEU A 15 -4.29 13.79 -25.63
CA LEU A 15 -4.47 12.49 -24.98
C LEU A 15 -3.14 11.77 -24.75
N CYS A 16 -2.26 11.77 -25.76
CA CYS A 16 -0.92 11.19 -25.63
C CYS A 16 -0.12 11.88 -24.53
N ILE A 17 -0.07 13.22 -24.52
CA ILE A 17 0.63 14.00 -23.48
C ILE A 17 0.02 13.73 -22.09
N PHE A 18 -1.30 13.69 -21.98
CA PHE A 18 -1.95 13.44 -20.70
C PHE A 18 -1.62 12.03 -20.16
N SER A 19 -1.65 11.02 -21.04
CA SER A 19 -1.31 9.65 -20.66
C SER A 19 0.15 9.49 -20.22
N SER A 20 1.10 10.14 -20.89
CA SER A 20 2.51 10.07 -20.53
C SER A 20 2.81 10.79 -19.21
N VAL A 21 2.16 11.93 -18.97
CA VAL A 21 2.24 12.64 -17.68
C VAL A 21 1.71 11.78 -16.54
N LEU A 22 0.57 11.11 -16.72
CA LEU A 22 0.00 10.22 -15.71
C LEU A 22 0.94 9.03 -15.43
N ALA A 23 1.47 8.38 -16.48
CA ALA A 23 2.42 7.27 -16.34
C ALA A 23 3.71 7.70 -15.60
N ALA A 24 4.25 8.88 -15.90
CA ALA A 24 5.42 9.40 -15.22
C ALA A 24 5.17 9.65 -13.73
N ARG A 25 3.96 10.12 -13.37
CA ARG A 25 3.58 10.33 -11.97
C ARG A 25 3.48 9.02 -11.19
N GLU A 26 2.86 7.99 -11.78
CA GLU A 26 2.75 6.66 -11.15
C GLU A 26 4.14 6.04 -10.93
N LEU A 27 5.02 6.12 -11.93
CA LEU A 27 6.41 5.65 -11.78
C LEU A 27 7.15 6.37 -10.66
N ASN A 28 6.94 7.68 -10.50
CA ASN A 28 7.58 8.45 -9.44
C ASN A 28 7.02 8.10 -8.04
N ASP A 29 5.71 7.83 -7.93
CA ASP A 29 5.10 7.32 -6.69
C ASP A 29 5.67 5.94 -6.32
N ASP A 30 5.79 5.05 -7.31
CA ASP A 30 6.35 3.71 -7.11
C ASP A 30 7.81 3.76 -6.65
N LEU A 31 8.66 4.57 -7.27
CA LEU A 31 10.06 4.75 -6.85
C LEU A 31 10.16 5.30 -5.41
N SER A 32 9.29 6.26 -5.06
CA SER A 32 9.19 6.78 -3.70
C SER A 32 8.79 5.70 -2.70
N MET A 33 7.80 4.85 -3.04
CA MET A 33 7.36 3.75 -2.17
C MET A 33 8.45 2.68 -2.00
N VAL A 34 9.19 2.35 -3.07
CA VAL A 34 10.31 1.41 -3.00
C VAL A 34 11.38 1.91 -2.03
N ALA A 35 11.72 3.20 -2.08
CA ALA A 35 12.66 3.81 -1.12
C ALA A 35 12.15 3.72 0.32
N ARG A 36 10.88 4.11 0.56
CA ARG A 36 10.25 4.00 1.89
C ARG A 36 10.25 2.57 2.43
N HIS A 37 10.00 1.58 1.56
CA HIS A 37 10.01 0.17 1.95
C HIS A 37 11.42 -0.30 2.31
N GLN A 38 12.43 0.06 1.53
CA GLN A 38 13.83 -0.25 1.82
C GLN A 38 14.28 0.34 3.17
N ASP A 39 14.01 1.63 3.40
CA ASP A 39 14.34 2.30 4.67
C ASP A 39 13.65 1.62 5.85
N TRP A 40 12.37 1.28 5.68
CA TRP A 40 11.61 0.55 6.69
C TRP A 40 12.18 -0.85 6.94
N MET A 41 12.55 -1.58 5.88
CA MET A 41 13.17 -2.91 6.00
C MET A 41 14.48 -2.83 6.79
N THR A 42 15.33 -1.85 6.48
CA THR A 42 16.57 -1.62 7.21
C THR A 42 16.30 -1.27 8.67
N LYS A 43 15.34 -0.38 8.94
CA LYS A 43 14.97 0.05 10.30
C LYS A 43 14.48 -1.11 11.17
N TYR A 44 13.71 -2.04 10.62
CA TYR A 44 13.11 -3.16 11.37
C TYR A 44 13.82 -4.50 11.14
N GLY A 45 14.98 -4.51 10.46
CA GLY A 45 15.76 -5.71 10.20
C GLY A 45 15.01 -6.77 9.40
N ARG A 46 14.18 -6.34 8.43
CA ARG A 46 13.33 -7.24 7.64
C ARG A 46 14.13 -7.88 6.50
N VAL A 47 14.11 -9.20 6.46
CA VAL A 47 14.70 -10.03 5.41
C VAL A 47 13.64 -11.02 4.96
N TYR A 48 13.41 -11.09 3.65
CA TYR A 48 12.45 -12.00 3.05
C TYR A 48 13.17 -13.22 2.47
N LYS A 49 12.44 -14.33 2.35
CA LYS A 49 12.97 -15.60 1.82
C LYS A 49 13.39 -15.46 0.35
N ASP A 50 12.55 -14.81 -0.44
CA ASP A 50 12.73 -14.70 -1.89
C ASP A 50 12.11 -13.41 -2.46
N ALA A 51 12.35 -13.18 -3.75
CA ALA A 51 11.86 -11.99 -4.45
C ALA A 51 10.33 -11.97 -4.58
N ALA A 52 9.68 -13.14 -4.64
CA ALA A 52 8.23 -13.24 -4.75
C ALA A 52 7.56 -12.83 -3.43
N GLU A 53 8.07 -13.32 -2.30
CA GLU A 53 7.64 -12.88 -0.98
C GLU A 53 7.89 -11.38 -0.80
N LYS A 54 9.08 -10.88 -1.18
CA LYS A 54 9.37 -9.44 -1.10
C LYS A 54 8.37 -8.60 -1.90
N ALA A 55 8.03 -9.04 -3.11
CA ALA A 55 7.04 -8.34 -3.95
C ALA A 55 5.64 -8.35 -3.30
N GLN A 56 5.19 -9.50 -2.79
CA GLN A 56 3.91 -9.59 -2.08
C GLN A 56 3.88 -8.68 -0.84
N ARG A 57 4.94 -8.71 -0.03
CA ARG A 57 5.08 -7.90 1.20
C ARG A 57 5.19 -6.41 0.89
N PHE A 58 5.78 -6.06 -0.25
CA PHE A 58 5.82 -4.69 -0.75
C PHE A 58 4.43 -4.16 -1.10
N GLU A 59 3.57 -4.95 -1.77
CA GLU A 59 2.20 -4.52 -2.07
C GLU A 59 1.35 -4.30 -0.80
N ILE A 60 1.53 -5.16 0.21
CA ILE A 60 0.89 -4.99 1.52
C ILE A 60 1.41 -3.72 2.20
N PHE A 61 2.73 -3.51 2.20
CA PHE A 61 3.35 -2.30 2.73
C PHE A 61 2.81 -1.04 2.05
N LYS A 62 2.74 -1.01 0.73
CA LYS A 62 2.20 0.11 -0.05
C LYS A 62 0.75 0.41 0.33
N THR A 63 -0.07 -0.63 0.46
CA THR A 63 -1.48 -0.49 0.88
C THR A 63 -1.60 0.08 2.29
N ASN A 64 -0.83 -0.44 3.25
CA ASN A 64 -0.84 0.03 4.64
C ASN A 64 -0.32 1.46 4.78
N VAL A 65 0.73 1.82 4.06
CA VAL A 65 1.28 3.18 4.04
C VAL A 65 0.28 4.19 3.48
N ARG A 66 -0.39 3.86 2.36
CA ARG A 66 -1.45 4.70 1.80
C ARG A 66 -2.61 4.87 2.78
N PHE A 67 -2.99 3.82 3.50
CA PHE A 67 -3.99 3.89 4.55
C PHE A 67 -3.56 4.83 5.69
N ILE A 68 -2.32 4.72 6.17
CA ILE A 68 -1.76 5.60 7.21
C ILE A 68 -1.77 7.07 6.75
N ASP A 69 -1.28 7.33 5.54
CA ASP A 69 -1.19 8.69 4.99
C ASP A 69 -2.61 9.29 4.84
N SER A 70 -3.58 8.52 4.34
CA SER A 70 -4.98 8.95 4.22
C SER A 70 -5.66 9.15 5.57
N PHE A 71 -5.41 8.27 6.55
CA PHE A 71 -5.98 8.38 7.89
C PHE A 71 -5.44 9.63 8.59
N ASN A 72 -4.13 9.85 8.55
CA ASN A 72 -3.50 10.99 9.20
C ASN A 72 -3.91 12.34 8.59
N ALA A 73 -4.30 12.37 7.31
CA ALA A 73 -4.87 13.56 6.68
C ALA A 73 -6.27 13.94 7.23
N GLY A 74 -6.96 13.01 7.90
CA GLY A 74 -8.34 13.18 8.39
C GLY A 74 -8.48 13.94 9.71
N GLY A 75 -7.40 14.41 10.34
CA GLY A 75 -7.46 15.22 11.55
C GLY A 75 -7.98 14.47 12.80
N HIS A 76 -7.72 13.17 12.89
CA HIS A 76 -8.16 12.34 14.00
C HIS A 76 -7.43 12.69 15.32
N LYS A 77 -8.01 12.26 16.45
CA LYS A 77 -7.43 12.45 17.80
C LYS A 77 -6.12 11.68 18.03
N PHE A 78 -5.78 10.77 17.13
CA PHE A 78 -4.53 10.00 17.14
C PHE A 78 -4.04 9.85 15.70
N SER A 79 -2.75 9.58 15.57
CA SER A 79 -2.12 9.29 14.28
C SER A 79 -1.65 7.85 14.21
N LEU A 80 -1.60 7.32 13.00
CA LEU A 80 -0.96 6.06 12.70
C LEU A 80 0.48 6.32 12.25
N SER A 81 1.35 5.36 12.51
CA SER A 81 2.74 5.39 12.06
C SER A 81 3.11 4.07 11.40
N ILE A 82 4.07 4.13 10.49
CA ILE A 82 4.64 2.93 9.88
C ILE A 82 5.45 2.19 10.96
N ASN A 83 4.91 1.07 11.42
CA ASN A 83 5.49 0.25 12.50
C ASN A 83 6.02 -1.10 11.97
N GLN A 84 6.48 -2.00 12.85
CA GLN A 84 7.03 -3.30 12.45
C GLN A 84 6.05 -4.25 11.73
N PHE A 85 4.75 -3.92 11.71
CA PHE A 85 3.69 -4.70 11.09
C PHE A 85 3.22 -4.11 9.76
N ALA A 86 3.97 -3.16 9.20
CA ALA A 86 3.56 -2.48 7.98
C ALA A 86 3.48 -3.41 6.76
N ASP A 87 4.17 -4.57 6.75
CA ASP A 87 4.15 -5.54 5.64
C ASP A 87 3.22 -6.75 5.85
N ILE A 88 2.39 -6.72 6.89
CA ILE A 88 1.38 -7.76 7.14
C ILE A 88 -0.03 -7.22 6.95
N SER A 89 -0.88 -8.07 6.39
CA SER A 89 -2.29 -7.74 6.20
C SER A 89 -3.05 -7.79 7.53
N ASN A 90 -4.20 -7.11 7.61
CA ASN A 90 -5.03 -7.12 8.81
C ASN A 90 -5.48 -8.55 9.20
N ASP A 91 -5.77 -9.39 8.22
CA ASP A 91 -6.17 -10.79 8.47
C ASP A 91 -5.01 -11.62 9.03
N GLU A 92 -3.80 -11.49 8.45
CA GLU A 92 -2.59 -12.11 8.99
C GLU A 92 -2.27 -11.61 10.41
N PHE A 93 -2.45 -10.30 10.65
CA PHE A 93 -2.26 -9.71 11.97
C PHE A 93 -3.21 -10.34 12.99
N ARG A 94 -4.51 -10.43 12.69
CA ARG A 94 -5.50 -11.03 13.59
C ARG A 94 -5.23 -12.51 13.84
N ALA A 95 -4.89 -13.26 12.78
CA ALA A 95 -4.62 -14.69 12.88
C ALA A 95 -3.40 -14.99 13.77
N THR A 96 -2.31 -14.24 13.61
CA THR A 96 -1.02 -14.55 14.26
C THR A 96 -0.79 -13.80 15.56
N LYS A 97 -1.38 -12.61 15.74
CA LYS A 97 -1.10 -11.72 16.88
C LYS A 97 -2.28 -11.53 17.82
N THR A 98 -3.51 -11.84 17.40
CA THR A 98 -4.70 -11.70 18.26
C THR A 98 -5.24 -13.06 18.72
N ASN A 99 -5.23 -14.09 17.87
CA ASN A 99 -5.86 -15.37 18.20
C ASN A 99 -4.97 -16.36 18.99
N ASN A 100 -3.64 -16.29 18.89
CA ASN A 100 -2.77 -17.21 19.66
C ASN A 100 -2.96 -17.05 21.18
N PHE A 101 -3.32 -15.84 21.62
CA PHE A 101 -3.58 -15.55 23.03
C PHE A 101 -4.87 -16.20 23.56
N PHE A 102 -5.89 -16.43 22.71
CA PHE A 102 -7.15 -17.04 23.12
C PHE A 102 -7.08 -18.58 23.11
N PHE A 103 -6.39 -19.17 22.15
CA PHE A 103 -6.23 -20.62 22.07
C PHE A 103 -5.29 -21.19 23.15
N GLU A 104 -4.20 -20.49 23.50
CA GLU A 104 -3.32 -20.90 24.63
C GLU A 104 -4.03 -20.84 25.99
N MET A 105 -5.01 -19.97 26.17
CA MET A 105 -5.83 -19.90 27.39
C MET A 105 -7.07 -20.81 27.37
N GLY A 106 -7.21 -21.69 26.37
CA GLY A 106 -8.32 -22.63 26.27
C GLY A 106 -9.69 -21.98 25.99
N TYR A 107 -9.72 -20.75 25.48
CA TYR A 107 -10.97 -20.05 25.18
C TYR A 107 -11.38 -20.29 23.72
N SER A 108 -12.41 -21.10 23.51
CA SER A 108 -13.01 -21.33 22.18
C SER A 108 -13.96 -20.19 21.82
N PRO A 109 -13.77 -19.50 20.67
CA PRO A 109 -14.64 -18.38 20.27
C PRO A 109 -16.07 -18.80 19.89
N ALA A 110 -16.39 -20.11 19.89
CA ALA A 110 -17.72 -20.62 19.60
C ALA A 110 -18.75 -20.45 20.75
N SER A 111 -18.34 -19.94 21.93
CA SER A 111 -19.22 -19.77 23.09
C SER A 111 -19.77 -18.34 23.27
N ALA A 112 -19.47 -17.42 22.35
CA ALA A 112 -19.98 -16.05 22.38
C ALA A 112 -20.91 -15.81 21.19
N SER A 113 -22.13 -16.36 21.28
CA SER A 113 -23.29 -16.00 20.46
C SER A 113 -24.45 -15.69 21.39
#